data_AF-A0A0K1PJB2-F1
#
_entry.id   AF-A0A0K1PJB2-F1
#
_cell.length_a   1.000
_cell.length_b   1.000
_cell.length_c   1.000
_cell.angle_alpha   90.00
_cell.angle_beta   90.00
_cell.angle_gamma   90.00
#
_symmetry.space_group_name_H-M   'P 1'
#
loop_
_entity.id
_entity.type
_entity.pdbx_description
1 polymer ?
#
loop_
_entity_poly.entity_id
_entity_poly.type
_entity_poly.pdbx_seq_one_letter_code
_entity_poly.pdbx_strand_id
1 'polypeptide(L)'
;MKRIALTSIAFAAAVGLLSFAACSSNESTGGPEDAGFDARDTGPADTGPVDAGPPLPPNLGTQIDRVGRPAITTLLIAPFDDQDASVGAARDAYNAQQDPTKWVDSNRAEIEKNLAVFDALDKGVNGGDCGNQVLANLQIEGASRYAPLASMLADDRLWVNTSSSTCSQYMAVELAATQTLANTDCGGRTMPYDVIDFMYSVTSGTGLNGLGDQVGAVAAKTNGTTFPYLADPLQ
;
A
#
# COMPACT_ATOMS: atom_id res chain seq x y z
N MET A 1 40.38 13.76 -19.13
CA MET A 1 40.37 13.56 -17.66
C MET A 1 40.06 14.90 -17.01
N LYS A 2 38.78 15.15 -16.70
CA LYS A 2 38.32 16.40 -16.07
C LYS A 2 37.69 16.01 -14.73
N ARG A 3 38.34 16.41 -13.64
CA ARG A 3 37.83 16.25 -12.28
C ARG A 3 36.79 17.35 -12.04
N ILE A 4 35.56 16.98 -11.69
CA ILE A 4 34.52 17.90 -11.23
C ILE A 4 34.23 17.56 -9.77
N ALA A 5 34.28 18.60 -8.94
CA ALA A 5 34.32 18.57 -7.50
C ALA A 5 32.94 18.23 -6.88
N LEU A 6 33.00 17.51 -5.75
CA LEU A 6 31.92 17.40 -4.78
C LEU A 6 31.69 18.76 -4.13
N THR A 7 30.44 19.21 -4.09
CA THR A 7 30.00 20.30 -3.21
C THR A 7 28.82 19.80 -2.40
N SER A 8 29.06 19.64 -1.09
CA SER A 8 28.10 19.24 -0.07
C SER A 8 27.00 20.30 0.09
N ILE A 9 25.74 19.86 0.13
CA ILE A 9 24.62 20.67 0.62
C ILE A 9 24.05 19.95 1.84
N ALA A 10 24.26 20.56 3.00
CA ALA A 10 23.60 20.20 4.24
C ALA A 10 22.17 20.75 4.21
N PHE A 11 21.18 19.89 4.42
CA PHE A 11 19.82 20.31 4.75
C PHE A 11 19.44 19.69 6.09
N ALA A 12 19.37 20.55 7.11
CA ALA A 12 18.83 20.20 8.41
C ALA A 12 17.30 20.31 8.32
N ALA A 13 16.59 19.20 8.51
CA ALA A 13 15.17 19.19 8.82
C ALA A 13 14.99 18.33 10.07
N ALA A 14 14.60 18.98 11.16
CA ALA A 14 14.16 18.32 12.38
C ALA A 14 12.84 17.60 12.10
N VAL A 15 12.88 16.27 12.01
CA VAL A 15 11.69 15.42 11.99
C VAL A 15 11.56 14.82 13.37
N GLY A 16 10.42 15.08 14.02
CA GLY A 16 10.06 14.49 15.29
C GLY A 16 10.12 12.97 15.21
N LEU A 17 10.83 12.35 16.16
CA LEU A 17 10.83 10.91 16.35
C LEU A 17 9.43 10.47 16.80
N LEU A 18 8.64 9.91 15.88
CA LEU A 18 7.75 8.81 16.26
C LEU A 18 8.61 7.54 16.26
N SER A 19 8.98 7.10 17.46
CA SER A 19 9.62 5.81 17.69
C SER A 19 8.59 4.70 17.47
N PHE A 20 8.44 4.22 16.24
CA PHE A 20 7.74 2.97 15.97
C PHE A 20 8.64 1.79 16.41
N ALA A 21 8.51 1.43 17.68
CA ALA A 21 9.22 0.31 18.32
C ALA A 21 8.57 -1.06 18.01
N ALA A 22 8.05 -1.28 16.81
CA ALA A 22 7.42 -2.57 16.46
C ALA A 22 8.45 -3.66 16.09
N CYS A 23 9.65 -3.29 15.64
CA CYS A 23 10.70 -4.23 15.24
C CYS A 23 12.07 -3.93 15.88
N SER A 24 12.13 -3.08 16.90
CA SER A 24 13.33 -2.86 17.71
C SER A 24 13.14 -3.57 19.04
N SER A 25 13.96 -4.59 19.31
CA SER A 25 13.87 -5.41 20.50
C SER A 25 14.12 -4.58 21.76
N ASN A 26 13.08 -4.38 22.56
CA ASN A 26 13.17 -4.15 24.00
C ASN A 26 11.99 -4.85 24.68
N GLU A 27 12.30 -5.91 25.42
CA GLU A 27 11.36 -6.52 26.36
C GLU A 27 10.97 -5.47 27.41
N SER A 28 9.67 -5.24 27.60
CA SER A 28 9.18 -4.54 28.79
C SER A 28 7.81 -5.06 29.20
N THR A 29 7.85 -5.75 30.32
CA THR A 29 6.83 -6.14 31.31
C THR A 29 5.45 -5.48 31.21
N GLY A 30 4.43 -6.35 31.25
CA GLY A 30 3.02 -6.01 31.18
C GLY A 30 2.44 -5.17 32.33
N GLY A 31 1.21 -4.73 32.07
CA GLY A 31 0.27 -4.07 32.97
C GLY A 31 -1.12 -4.03 32.31
N PRO A 32 -2.21 -3.86 33.08
CA PRO A 32 -3.37 -4.76 32.99
C PRO A 32 -4.56 -4.29 32.13
N GLU A 33 -5.26 -5.31 31.65
CA GLU A 33 -6.69 -5.57 31.39
C GLU A 33 -7.74 -4.43 31.36
N ASP A 34 -8.57 -4.54 30.31
CA ASP A 34 -10.02 -4.29 30.20
C ASP A 34 -10.60 -2.91 30.54
N ALA A 35 -10.89 -2.14 29.48
CA ALA A 35 -11.96 -1.16 29.48
C ALA A 35 -13.09 -1.64 28.56
N GLY A 36 -14.21 -2.05 29.19
CA GLY A 36 -15.42 -2.49 28.51
C GLY A 36 -16.04 -1.43 27.62
N PHE A 37 -16.52 -1.88 26.46
CA PHE A 37 -17.28 -1.10 25.50
C PHE A 37 -18.72 -0.94 26.00
N ASP A 38 -18.99 0.09 26.81
CA ASP A 38 -20.37 0.48 27.14
C ASP A 38 -20.87 1.50 26.12
N ALA A 39 -21.62 1.00 25.14
CA ALA A 39 -22.26 1.79 24.09
C ALA A 39 -23.48 2.53 24.65
N ARG A 40 -23.26 3.66 25.31
CA ARG A 40 -24.27 4.71 25.50
C ARG A 40 -23.64 6.09 25.35
N ASP A 41 -23.55 6.51 24.10
CA ASP A 41 -23.38 7.91 23.73
C ASP A 41 -24.59 8.73 24.21
N THR A 42 -24.43 9.38 25.35
CA THR A 42 -25.30 10.49 25.79
C THR A 42 -24.47 11.75 25.95
N GLY A 43 -23.49 11.96 25.07
CA GLY A 43 -22.70 13.18 25.03
C GLY A 43 -23.57 14.39 24.64
N PRO A 44 -23.21 15.61 25.10
CA PRO A 44 -23.88 16.83 24.66
C PRO A 44 -23.73 16.99 23.15
N ALA A 45 -24.79 17.50 22.51
CA ALA A 45 -24.90 17.68 21.07
C ALA A 45 -23.60 18.22 20.44
N ASP A 46 -23.15 17.52 19.40
CA ASP A 46 -22.04 17.91 18.54
C ASP A 46 -22.23 19.36 18.06
N THR A 47 -21.48 20.28 18.67
CA THR A 47 -21.36 21.67 18.22
C THR A 47 -20.21 21.82 17.22
N GLY A 48 -19.87 20.74 16.50
CA GLY A 48 -18.90 20.75 15.43
C GLY A 48 -19.21 21.87 14.42
N PRO A 49 -18.17 22.44 13.78
CA PRO A 49 -18.35 23.39 12.69
C PRO A 49 -19.33 22.82 11.65
N VAL A 50 -20.29 23.64 11.23
CA VAL A 50 -21.21 23.30 10.14
C VAL A 50 -20.41 22.77 8.96
N ASP A 51 -20.74 21.55 8.53
CA ASP A 51 -20.17 20.89 7.36
C ASP A 51 -20.08 21.91 6.21
N ALA A 52 -18.88 22.15 5.68
CA ALA A 52 -18.60 23.18 4.68
C ALA A 52 -19.26 22.93 3.32
N GLY A 53 -20.15 21.93 3.26
CA GLY A 53 -20.71 21.38 2.06
C GLY A 53 -19.70 20.46 1.37
N PRO A 54 -20.17 19.65 0.41
CA PRO A 54 -19.29 18.82 -0.38
C PRO A 54 -18.25 19.71 -1.10
N PRO A 55 -16.99 19.25 -1.22
CA PRO A 55 -15.97 20.00 -1.93
C PRO A 55 -16.40 20.26 -3.37
N LEU A 56 -15.94 21.39 -3.93
CA LEU A 56 -16.19 21.71 -5.33
C LEU A 56 -15.63 20.58 -6.22
N PRO A 57 -16.34 20.20 -7.29
CA PRO A 57 -15.84 19.17 -8.20
C PRO A 57 -14.48 19.59 -8.77
N PRO A 58 -13.55 18.64 -8.99
CA PRO A 58 -12.27 18.93 -9.62
C PRO A 58 -12.44 19.60 -10.98
N ASN A 59 -11.48 20.46 -11.36
CA ASN A 59 -11.43 21.00 -12.69
C ASN A 59 -11.24 19.88 -13.72
N LEU A 60 -11.87 20.02 -14.89
CA LEU A 60 -11.67 19.07 -15.98
C LEU A 60 -10.18 18.99 -16.37
N GLY A 61 -9.68 17.76 -16.55
CA GLY A 61 -8.28 17.50 -16.89
C GLY A 61 -7.35 17.43 -15.67
N THR A 62 -7.83 17.73 -14.46
CA THR A 62 -7.08 17.41 -13.24
C THR A 62 -7.10 15.90 -13.02
N GLN A 63 -5.92 15.31 -12.79
CA GLN A 63 -5.79 13.92 -12.38
C GLN A 63 -6.45 13.75 -11.01
N ILE A 64 -7.48 12.89 -10.95
CA ILE A 64 -8.24 12.63 -9.72
C ILE A 64 -7.65 11.45 -8.95
N ASP A 65 -7.16 10.45 -9.67
CA ASP A 65 -6.68 9.19 -9.10
C ASP A 65 -5.54 8.62 -9.96
N ARG A 66 -4.65 7.87 -9.30
CA ARG A 66 -3.70 6.99 -9.96
C ARG A 66 -4.28 5.59 -9.91
N VAL A 67 -4.90 5.15 -11.01
CA VAL A 67 -5.66 3.88 -11.09
C VAL A 67 -4.73 2.66 -11.25
N GLY A 68 -3.48 2.76 -10.78
CA GLY A 68 -2.46 1.75 -11.02
C GLY A 68 -2.66 0.49 -10.19
N ARG A 69 -2.50 0.64 -8.87
CA ARG A 69 -2.52 -0.45 -7.90
C ARG A 69 -3.61 -0.20 -6.85
N PRO A 70 -4.46 -1.20 -6.60
CA PRO A 70 -5.51 -1.08 -5.60
C PRO A 70 -4.91 -1.02 -4.20
N ALA A 71 -5.67 -0.42 -3.29
CA ALA A 71 -5.37 -0.35 -1.85
C ALA A 71 -4.11 0.43 -1.44
N ILE A 72 -3.28 0.96 -2.36
CA ILE A 72 -2.08 1.75 -1.98
C ILE A 72 -2.46 2.95 -1.10
N THR A 73 -3.40 3.76 -1.54
CA THR A 73 -3.83 4.96 -0.82
C THR A 73 -4.48 4.62 0.54
N THR A 74 -5.18 3.50 0.63
CA THR A 74 -5.84 3.06 1.88
C THR A 74 -4.86 2.43 2.86
N LEU A 75 -3.95 1.58 2.38
CA LEU A 75 -3.04 0.81 3.23
C LEU A 75 -1.73 1.52 3.49
N LEU A 76 -1.21 2.31 2.56
CA LEU A 76 0.19 2.73 2.60
C LEU A 76 0.39 4.24 2.58
N ILE A 77 -0.68 5.04 2.43
CA ILE A 77 -0.65 6.51 2.47
C ILE A 77 -1.49 7.02 3.64
N ALA A 78 -0.80 7.62 4.60
CA ALA A 78 -1.29 8.09 5.89
C ALA A 78 -2.26 7.12 6.60
N PRO A 79 -2.01 5.79 6.63
CA PRO A 79 -2.96 4.82 7.19
C PRO A 79 -3.07 4.90 8.72
N PHE A 80 -2.08 5.49 9.39
CA PHE A 80 -1.97 5.58 10.86
C PHE A 80 -1.99 7.03 11.37
N ASP A 81 -2.34 7.99 10.52
CA ASP A 81 -2.57 9.37 10.93
C ASP A 81 -3.96 9.49 11.57
N ASP A 82 -4.07 10.23 12.67
CA ASP A 82 -5.31 10.39 13.44
C ASP A 82 -6.13 11.62 13.03
N GLN A 83 -5.62 12.42 12.08
CA GLN A 83 -6.29 13.61 11.57
C GLN A 83 -6.80 13.38 10.14
N ASP A 84 -8.13 13.32 9.98
CA ASP A 84 -8.77 13.14 8.67
C ASP A 84 -8.30 14.15 7.62
N ALA A 85 -8.09 15.41 8.02
CA ALA A 85 -7.58 16.45 7.12
C ALA A 85 -6.15 16.16 6.62
N SER A 86 -5.30 15.59 7.46
CA SER A 86 -3.94 15.18 7.10
C SER A 86 -3.97 13.97 6.16
N VAL A 87 -4.79 12.98 6.48
CA VAL A 87 -5.02 11.79 5.65
C VAL A 87 -5.51 12.19 4.26
N GLY A 88 -6.55 13.03 4.18
CA GLY A 88 -7.09 13.52 2.92
C GLY A 88 -6.04 14.26 2.10
N ALA A 89 -5.30 15.19 2.72
CA ALA A 89 -4.25 15.95 2.04
C ALA A 89 -3.11 15.07 1.52
N ALA A 90 -2.67 14.05 2.27
CA ALA A 90 -1.64 13.12 1.85
C ALA A 90 -2.08 12.27 0.65
N ARG A 91 -3.32 11.78 0.69
CA ARG A 91 -3.92 10.98 -0.39
C ARG A 91 -4.17 11.81 -1.66
N ASP A 92 -4.62 13.05 -1.50
CA ASP A 92 -4.78 13.99 -2.61
C ASP A 92 -3.42 14.35 -3.22
N ALA A 93 -2.39 14.57 -2.41
CA ALA A 93 -1.03 14.84 -2.89
C ALA A 93 -0.44 13.63 -3.64
N TYR A 94 -0.66 12.42 -3.13
CA TYR A 94 -0.33 11.17 -3.81
C TYR A 94 -1.02 11.14 -5.18
N ASN A 95 -2.33 11.35 -5.24
CA ASN A 95 -3.12 11.29 -6.47
C ASN A 95 -2.81 12.42 -7.47
N ALA A 96 -2.42 13.61 -7.00
CA ALA A 96 -2.13 14.76 -7.84
C ALA A 96 -0.75 14.72 -8.50
N GLN A 97 0.15 13.79 -8.12
CA GLN A 97 1.48 13.70 -8.70
C GLN A 97 1.44 13.17 -10.15
N GLN A 98 1.59 14.09 -11.10
CA GLN A 98 1.51 13.80 -12.55
C GLN A 98 2.81 13.24 -13.14
N ASP A 99 3.97 13.48 -12.51
CA ASP A 99 5.26 13.06 -13.04
C ASP A 99 5.64 11.66 -12.50
N PRO A 100 5.62 10.61 -13.35
CA PRO A 100 5.92 9.25 -12.89
C PRO A 100 7.34 9.08 -12.35
N THR A 101 8.26 9.95 -12.75
CA THR A 101 9.64 9.90 -12.27
C THR A 101 9.76 10.29 -10.79
N LYS A 102 8.76 10.98 -10.24
CA LYS A 102 8.73 11.44 -8.84
C LYS A 102 7.94 10.52 -7.92
N TRP A 103 7.22 9.53 -8.46
CA TRP A 103 6.29 8.71 -7.69
C TRP A 103 6.99 7.97 -6.55
N VAL A 104 8.10 7.31 -6.86
CA VAL A 104 8.92 6.60 -5.87
C VAL A 104 9.55 7.59 -4.89
N ASP A 105 10.25 8.61 -5.39
CA ASP A 105 10.99 9.53 -4.52
C ASP A 105 10.09 10.29 -3.53
N SER A 106 8.84 10.54 -3.91
CA SER A 106 7.88 11.28 -3.08
C SER A 106 7.21 10.43 -2.01
N ASN A 107 7.06 9.11 -2.23
CA ASN A 107 6.21 8.26 -1.39
C ASN A 107 6.95 7.08 -0.74
N ARG A 108 8.12 6.68 -1.25
CA ARG A 108 8.82 5.45 -0.81
C ARG A 108 9.08 5.45 0.69
N ALA A 109 9.57 6.56 1.25
CA ALA A 109 9.94 6.62 2.67
C ALA A 109 8.74 6.46 3.62
N GLU A 110 7.56 6.92 3.21
CA GLU A 110 6.32 6.70 3.96
C GLU A 110 5.86 5.25 3.83
N ILE A 111 5.83 4.73 2.59
CA ILE A 111 5.44 3.36 2.30
C ILE A 111 6.35 2.36 3.03
N GLU A 112 7.67 2.59 3.08
CA GLU A 112 8.63 1.80 3.87
C GLU A 112 8.22 1.67 5.34
N LYS A 113 7.82 2.78 5.97
CA LYS A 113 7.42 2.80 7.38
C LYS A 113 6.11 2.05 7.58
N ASN A 114 5.14 2.29 6.71
CA ASN A 114 3.82 1.66 6.82
C ASN A 114 3.93 0.15 6.58
N LEU A 115 4.71 -0.27 5.58
CA LEU A 115 5.04 -1.68 5.34
C LEU A 115 5.65 -2.34 6.59
N ALA A 116 6.56 -1.67 7.30
CA ALA A 116 7.13 -2.20 8.54
C ALA A 116 6.05 -2.48 9.61
N VAL A 117 4.99 -1.67 9.67
CA VAL A 117 3.88 -1.89 10.59
C VAL A 117 3.02 -3.09 10.16
N PHE A 118 2.71 -3.22 8.86
CA PHE A 118 1.92 -4.37 8.38
C PHE A 118 2.66 -5.70 8.49
N ASP A 119 3.98 -5.73 8.25
CA ASP A 119 4.83 -6.89 8.44
C ASP A 119 4.84 -7.36 9.91
N ALA A 120 4.71 -6.43 10.86
CA ALA A 120 4.59 -6.75 12.27
C ALA A 120 3.24 -7.40 12.65
N LEU A 121 2.21 -7.38 11.79
CA LEU A 121 0.91 -7.98 12.09
C LEU A 121 0.95 -9.52 12.10
N ASP A 122 1.81 -10.14 11.29
CA ASP A 122 1.94 -11.61 11.20
C ASP A 122 2.80 -12.22 12.34
N LYS A 123 3.17 -11.41 13.34
CA LYS A 123 3.70 -11.93 14.62
C LYS A 123 2.73 -12.90 15.30
N GLY A 124 1.44 -12.90 14.92
CA GLY A 124 0.35 -13.54 15.63
C GLY A 124 -0.01 -14.98 15.26
N VAL A 125 0.40 -15.54 14.11
CA VAL A 125 -0.10 -16.88 13.71
C VAL A 125 0.94 -17.99 13.86
N ASN A 126 2.25 -17.70 13.72
CA ASN A 126 3.32 -18.70 13.88
C ASN A 126 4.64 -18.14 14.46
N GLY A 127 4.62 -16.99 15.13
CA GLY A 127 5.85 -16.36 15.65
C GLY A 127 6.69 -15.67 14.58
N GLY A 128 6.04 -15.02 13.60
CA GLY A 128 6.73 -14.33 12.50
C GLY A 128 7.69 -13.24 12.96
N ASP A 129 8.93 -13.32 12.50
CA ASP A 129 9.92 -12.25 12.62
C ASP A 129 9.66 -11.17 11.57
N CYS A 130 9.95 -9.91 11.91
CA CYS A 130 9.89 -8.84 10.93
C CYS A 130 10.82 -9.16 9.75
N GLY A 131 10.38 -8.92 8.52
CA GLY A 131 11.11 -9.18 7.28
C GLY A 131 10.65 -10.41 6.52
N ASN A 132 9.44 -10.91 6.78
CA ASN A 132 8.80 -11.96 5.99
C ASN A 132 8.07 -11.41 4.75
N GLN A 133 7.87 -10.09 4.66
CA GLN A 133 7.44 -9.43 3.43
C GLN A 133 8.28 -9.81 2.20
N VAL A 134 7.59 -9.92 1.06
CA VAL A 134 8.25 -10.13 -0.23
C VAL A 134 9.26 -9.00 -0.48
N LEU A 135 10.46 -9.34 -0.96
CA LEU A 135 11.55 -8.40 -1.21
C LEU A 135 12.14 -7.71 0.04
N ALA A 136 11.78 -8.12 1.26
CA ALA A 136 12.43 -7.61 2.45
C ALA A 136 13.93 -7.94 2.43
N ASN A 137 14.77 -6.93 2.62
CA ASN A 137 16.21 -7.12 2.71
C ASN A 137 16.63 -7.42 4.15
N LEU A 138 16.80 -8.71 4.46
CA LEU A 138 17.17 -9.18 5.79
C LEU A 138 18.55 -8.71 6.28
N GLN A 139 19.38 -8.13 5.41
CA GLN A 139 20.66 -7.53 5.80
C GLN A 139 20.53 -6.09 6.30
N ILE A 140 19.33 -5.50 6.21
CA ILE A 140 19.03 -4.14 6.63
C ILE A 140 18.05 -4.19 7.80
N GLU A 141 18.27 -3.35 8.81
CA GLU A 141 17.36 -3.16 9.94
C GLU A 141 16.49 -1.91 9.75
N GLY A 142 15.34 -1.88 10.45
CA GLY A 142 14.38 -0.78 10.38
C GLY A 142 13.59 -0.72 9.05
N ALA A 143 12.87 0.39 8.83
CA ALA A 143 11.95 0.54 7.71
C ALA A 143 12.60 0.38 6.33
N SER A 144 13.88 0.74 6.18
CA SER A 144 14.60 0.59 4.91
C SER A 144 14.82 -0.85 4.48
N ARG A 145 14.57 -1.84 5.36
CA ARG A 145 14.41 -3.26 4.99
C ARG A 145 13.40 -3.45 3.86
N TYR A 146 12.33 -2.65 3.85
CA TYR A 146 11.20 -2.78 2.94
C TYR A 146 11.31 -1.87 1.71
N ALA A 147 12.44 -1.17 1.53
CA ALA A 147 12.67 -0.25 0.42
C ALA A 147 12.43 -0.87 -0.98
N PRO A 148 12.79 -2.14 -1.26
CA PRO A 148 12.52 -2.75 -2.56
C PRO A 148 11.01 -2.88 -2.84
N LEU A 149 10.24 -3.43 -1.89
CA LEU A 149 8.78 -3.55 -2.01
C LEU A 149 8.13 -2.16 -2.06
N ALA A 150 8.56 -1.24 -1.20
CA ALA A 150 8.08 0.13 -1.19
C ALA A 150 8.31 0.84 -2.53
N SER A 151 9.46 0.62 -3.17
CA SER A 151 9.74 1.20 -4.48
C SER A 151 8.84 0.62 -5.57
N MET A 152 8.60 -0.70 -5.53
CA MET A 152 7.69 -1.37 -6.46
C MET A 152 6.25 -0.87 -6.32
N LEU A 153 5.77 -0.70 -5.08
CA LEU A 153 4.41 -0.25 -4.78
C LEU A 153 4.22 1.26 -4.99
N ALA A 154 5.25 2.07 -4.73
CA ALA A 154 5.24 3.50 -5.02
C ALA A 154 5.24 3.78 -6.53
N ASP A 155 5.83 2.88 -7.33
CA ASP A 155 5.68 2.89 -8.78
C ASP A 155 4.30 2.33 -9.17
N ASP A 156 3.32 3.23 -9.18
CA ASP A 156 1.93 2.93 -9.45
C ASP A 156 1.61 2.70 -10.94
N ARG A 157 2.58 2.24 -11.72
CA ARG A 157 2.35 1.80 -13.10
C ARG A 157 1.98 0.33 -13.10
N LEU A 158 0.96 0.00 -13.89
CA LEU A 158 0.57 -1.38 -14.12
C LEU A 158 1.29 -1.93 -15.35
N TRP A 159 2.13 -2.94 -15.16
CA TRP A 159 2.90 -3.54 -16.25
C TRP A 159 2.19 -4.76 -16.83
N VAL A 160 2.13 -4.83 -18.16
CA VAL A 160 1.47 -5.92 -18.89
C VAL A 160 2.44 -6.54 -19.88
N ASN A 161 2.60 -7.85 -19.79
CA ASN A 161 3.29 -8.65 -20.80
C ASN A 161 2.29 -9.04 -21.90
N THR A 162 2.31 -8.29 -23.00
CA THR A 162 1.43 -8.50 -24.15
C THR A 162 1.77 -9.74 -24.99
N SER A 163 2.88 -10.42 -24.69
CA SER A 163 3.25 -11.67 -25.37
C SER A 163 2.62 -12.91 -24.74
N SER A 164 2.08 -12.80 -23.51
CA SER A 164 1.39 -13.91 -22.83
C SER A 164 -0.12 -13.87 -23.08
N SER A 165 -0.70 -15.05 -23.29
CA SER A 165 -2.15 -15.26 -23.35
C SER A 165 -2.74 -15.75 -22.02
N THR A 166 -1.91 -15.93 -20.98
CA THR A 166 -2.34 -16.42 -19.67
C THR A 166 -2.29 -15.27 -18.66
N CYS A 167 -3.39 -15.02 -17.98
CA CYS A 167 -3.54 -13.98 -16.98
C CYS A 167 -4.08 -14.60 -15.68
N SER A 168 -3.19 -15.03 -14.81
CA SER A 168 -3.47 -15.72 -13.56
C SER A 168 -2.81 -15.11 -12.34
N GLN A 169 -1.83 -14.22 -12.53
CA GLN A 169 -1.07 -13.63 -11.44
C GLN A 169 -1.06 -12.10 -11.55
N TYR A 170 -1.67 -11.44 -10.57
CA TYR A 170 -1.53 -9.99 -10.41
C TYR A 170 -0.05 -9.63 -10.20
N MET A 171 0.42 -8.56 -10.87
CA MET A 171 1.81 -8.07 -10.82
C MET A 171 2.92 -9.06 -11.27
N ALA A 172 2.61 -10.05 -12.10
CA ALA A 172 3.59 -11.04 -12.53
C ALA A 172 4.83 -10.43 -13.22
N VAL A 173 4.66 -9.34 -13.96
CA VAL A 173 5.77 -8.65 -14.65
C VAL A 173 6.73 -8.03 -13.65
N GLU A 174 6.18 -7.35 -12.63
CA GLU A 174 6.95 -6.72 -11.57
C GLU A 174 7.66 -7.75 -10.68
N LEU A 175 6.97 -8.84 -10.33
CA LEU A 175 7.56 -9.94 -9.56
C LEU A 175 8.70 -10.64 -10.32
N ALA A 176 8.64 -10.73 -11.64
CA ALA A 176 9.76 -11.23 -12.44
C ALA A 176 10.92 -10.25 -12.57
N ALA A 177 10.64 -8.96 -12.66
CA ALA A 177 11.68 -7.94 -12.65
C ALA A 177 12.52 -7.98 -11.36
N THR A 178 11.92 -8.46 -10.26
CA THR A 178 12.59 -8.66 -8.96
C THR A 178 13.10 -10.09 -8.73
N GLN A 179 12.97 -10.97 -9.72
CA GLN A 179 13.35 -12.39 -9.66
C GLN A 179 12.61 -13.20 -8.58
N THR A 180 11.50 -12.67 -8.05
CA THR A 180 10.65 -13.36 -7.07
C THR A 180 9.86 -14.50 -7.71
N LEU A 181 9.44 -14.30 -8.97
CA LEU A 181 8.64 -15.27 -9.71
C LEU A 181 9.04 -15.24 -11.19
N ALA A 182 9.23 -16.39 -11.82
CA ALA A 182 9.41 -16.44 -13.27
C ALA A 182 8.11 -16.00 -13.97
N ASN A 183 8.19 -15.05 -14.91
CA ASN A 183 6.99 -14.56 -15.59
C ASN A 183 6.70 -15.33 -16.88
N THR A 184 5.64 -16.14 -16.85
CA THR A 184 4.96 -16.69 -18.04
C THR A 184 3.56 -16.10 -18.21
N ASP A 185 3.20 -15.12 -17.39
CA ASP A 185 1.88 -14.53 -17.27
C ASP A 185 1.83 -13.17 -17.96
N CYS A 186 0.62 -12.65 -18.17
CA CYS A 186 0.39 -11.33 -18.71
C CYS A 186 0.61 -10.26 -17.63
N GLY A 187 0.49 -10.61 -16.35
CA GLY A 187 0.54 -9.65 -15.25
C GLY A 187 -0.65 -8.70 -15.31
N GLY A 188 -0.40 -7.40 -15.13
CA GLY A 188 -1.45 -6.39 -15.19
C GLY A 188 -2.55 -6.59 -14.15
N ARG A 189 -3.76 -6.17 -14.49
CA ARG A 189 -4.98 -6.30 -13.68
C ARG A 189 -6.09 -6.82 -14.57
N THR A 190 -6.61 -7.98 -14.22
CA THR A 190 -7.83 -8.54 -14.82
C THR A 190 -8.93 -8.59 -13.78
N MET A 191 -10.20 -8.61 -14.21
CA MET A 191 -11.33 -8.64 -13.26
C MET A 191 -11.37 -9.86 -12.34
N PRO A 192 -10.94 -11.07 -12.77
CA PRO A 192 -10.90 -12.22 -11.87
C PRO A 192 -9.84 -12.14 -10.78
N TYR A 193 -8.87 -11.22 -10.86
CA TYR A 193 -7.82 -11.13 -9.85
C TYR A 193 -8.39 -10.61 -8.53
N ASP A 194 -8.15 -11.38 -7.47
CA ASP A 194 -8.35 -10.91 -6.11
C ASP A 194 -7.17 -10.05 -5.67
N VAL A 195 -7.23 -8.80 -6.09
CA VAL A 195 -6.16 -7.83 -5.87
C VAL A 195 -6.08 -7.38 -4.42
N ILE A 196 -7.16 -7.50 -3.65
CA ILE A 196 -7.16 -7.12 -2.23
C ILE A 196 -6.47 -8.21 -1.42
N ASP A 197 -6.79 -9.48 -1.66
CA ASP A 197 -6.09 -10.63 -1.07
C ASP A 197 -4.59 -10.60 -1.37
N PHE A 198 -4.21 -10.32 -2.62
CA PHE A 198 -2.80 -10.18 -2.97
C PHE A 198 -2.12 -9.05 -2.18
N MET A 199 -2.74 -7.86 -2.14
CA MET A 199 -2.15 -6.70 -1.48
C MET A 199 -2.01 -6.95 0.03
N TYR A 200 -3.03 -7.52 0.68
CA TYR A 200 -2.94 -7.89 2.09
C TYR A 200 -1.90 -8.97 2.35
N SER A 201 -1.80 -9.98 1.49
CA SER A 201 -0.78 -11.03 1.62
C SER A 201 0.63 -10.45 1.55
N VAL A 202 0.86 -9.60 0.55
CA VAL A 202 2.16 -8.98 0.28
C VAL A 202 2.56 -8.01 1.38
N THR A 203 1.63 -7.18 1.88
CA THR A 203 1.93 -6.23 2.96
C THR A 203 1.97 -6.88 4.34
N SER A 204 1.28 -7.99 4.59
CA SER A 204 1.37 -8.70 5.88
C SER A 204 2.55 -9.66 5.97
N GLY A 205 3.23 -9.95 4.87
CA GLY A 205 4.34 -10.90 4.84
C GLY A 205 3.93 -12.37 4.80
N THR A 206 2.67 -12.65 4.48
CA THR A 206 2.14 -14.03 4.35
C THR A 206 2.36 -14.61 2.95
N GLY A 207 3.13 -13.93 2.09
CA GLY A 207 3.43 -14.34 0.72
C GLY A 207 2.56 -13.63 -0.31
N LEU A 208 2.24 -14.30 -1.43
CA LEU A 208 1.44 -13.70 -2.51
C LEU A 208 -0.07 -13.95 -2.37
N ASN A 209 -0.48 -14.95 -1.57
CA ASN A 209 -1.89 -15.37 -1.41
C ASN A 209 -2.16 -15.96 0.00
N GLY A 210 -1.43 -15.50 1.03
CA GLY A 210 -1.48 -16.08 2.37
C GLY A 210 -2.54 -15.47 3.30
N LEU A 211 -3.02 -14.25 2.99
CA LEU A 211 -4.04 -13.54 3.75
C LEU A 211 -5.13 -13.03 2.79
N GLY A 212 -6.38 -13.38 3.08
CA GLY A 212 -7.52 -12.93 2.29
C GLY A 212 -8.60 -12.26 3.13
N ASP A 213 -9.39 -11.40 2.49
CA ASP A 213 -10.48 -10.63 3.10
C ASP A 213 -11.81 -11.41 3.18
N GLN A 214 -11.81 -12.66 2.72
CA GLN A 214 -12.97 -13.56 2.62
C GLN A 214 -14.03 -13.11 1.59
N VAL A 215 -13.67 -12.19 0.69
CA VAL A 215 -14.53 -11.65 -0.37
C VAL A 215 -13.93 -11.97 -1.74
N GLY A 216 -14.11 -13.21 -2.17
CA GLY A 216 -13.62 -13.65 -3.47
C GLY A 216 -14.35 -13.03 -4.67
N ALA A 217 -13.71 -13.09 -5.84
CA ALA A 217 -14.31 -12.72 -7.10
C ALA A 217 -15.57 -13.55 -7.42
N VAL A 218 -16.62 -12.87 -7.91
CA VAL A 218 -17.84 -13.53 -8.36
C VAL A 218 -17.68 -13.96 -9.81
N ALA A 219 -17.26 -15.22 -10.04
CA ALA A 219 -16.96 -15.76 -11.37
C ALA A 219 -18.06 -15.49 -12.42
N ALA A 220 -19.34 -15.59 -12.03
CA ALA A 220 -20.49 -15.30 -12.87
C ALA A 220 -20.62 -13.83 -13.32
N LYS A 221 -19.79 -12.92 -12.78
CA LYS A 221 -19.73 -11.49 -13.09
C LYS A 221 -18.39 -11.08 -13.70
N THR A 222 -17.31 -11.81 -13.40
CA THR A 222 -15.93 -11.39 -13.68
C THR A 222 -15.24 -12.13 -14.82
N ASN A 223 -15.78 -13.26 -15.31
CA ASN A 223 -15.13 -14.12 -16.32
C ASN A 223 -15.53 -13.81 -17.77
N GLY A 224 -15.82 -12.55 -18.11
CA GLY A 224 -16.11 -12.18 -19.49
C GLY A 224 -14.87 -12.32 -20.38
N THR A 225 -14.98 -13.03 -21.50
CA THR A 225 -13.86 -13.26 -22.44
C THR A 225 -13.87 -12.30 -23.65
N THR A 226 -14.90 -11.47 -23.78
CA THR A 226 -15.08 -10.52 -24.89
C THR A 226 -15.24 -9.12 -24.33
N PHE A 227 -14.57 -8.11 -24.90
CA PHE A 227 -14.70 -6.72 -24.49
C PHE A 227 -16.19 -6.31 -24.34
N PRO A 228 -16.63 -5.72 -23.21
CA PRO A 228 -15.82 -5.09 -22.15
C PRO A 228 -15.29 -6.03 -21.04
N TYR A 229 -15.23 -7.34 -21.29
CA TYR A 229 -14.73 -8.39 -20.39
C TYR A 229 -15.55 -8.58 -19.11
N LEU A 230 -16.77 -8.03 -19.09
CA LEU A 230 -17.80 -8.34 -18.11
C LEU A 230 -18.46 -9.68 -18.46
N ALA A 231 -18.86 -10.46 -17.46
CA ALA A 231 -19.74 -11.60 -17.74
C ALA A 231 -21.11 -11.09 -18.23
N ASP A 232 -21.84 -11.96 -18.94
CA ASP A 232 -23.17 -11.63 -19.43
C ASP A 232 -24.11 -11.27 -18.27
N PRO A 233 -25.04 -10.32 -18.45
CA PRO A 233 -26.06 -10.03 -17.46
C PRO A 233 -26.81 -11.31 -17.06
N LEU A 234 -27.06 -11.48 -15.76
CA LEU A 234 -27.85 -12.60 -15.26
C LEU A 234 -29.25 -12.54 -15.91
N GLN A 235 -29.64 -13.63 -16.59
CA GLN A 235 -31.01 -13.82 -17.07
C GLN A 235 -31.92 -14.35 -15.95
#